data_AF-A0A2V7B253-F1
#
_entry.id   AF-A0A2V7B253-F1
#
_cell.length_a   1.000
_cell.length_b   1.000
_cell.length_c   1.000
_cell.angle_alpha   90.00
_cell.angle_beta   90.00
_cell.angle_gamma   90.00
#
_symmetry.space_group_name_H-M   'P 1'
#
loop_
_entity.id
_entity.type
_entity.pdbx_description
1 polymer ?
#
loop_
_entity_poly.entity_id
_entity_poly.type
_entity_poly.pdbx_seq_one_letter_code
_entity_poly.pdbx_strand_id
1 'polypeptide(L)'
;MSELYASRTGAAARVESRRGRDRRGDPAGVRDGGHHAGRASGLRDLLPAPLRRVRAHGRQRGRPPPAGHGRRAGRRAVRALRVRPARLPVRSSVPNHTPARHPALAGCAPTVRRVSEGTMADGSGLSGEMRVIEDAERRGRGGRWPFWRPAYAHGDPLPKLTCQVSRPAYRFDEGEPLPDEYKELLIKMLRHEGERAGNKSFLGLMATCLDIAEALFPTAEAKLLKAEYLAEELKHAIMFHRIAVGLQHDFALRDVPYAHYAFHLPRETWADDAYFHFFVDLNGAFHARDWRESSYIPLAKMSATVERDELGHSEMGYHFLHEIVSDRRGRELARRLLLKWYPAALDMFGRSDSRNAPKFIQWGLKSVGNAEIRQAYKTYVDRKLVALGFEPPDERANRRFL
;
A
#
# COMPACT_ATOMS: atom_id res chain seq x y z
N MET A 1 49.37 -43.59 5.91
CA MET A 1 48.39 -44.64 5.53
C MET A 1 47.45 -43.99 4.52
N SER A 2 47.88 -43.87 3.26
CA SER A 2 47.65 -44.85 2.16
C SER A 2 46.18 -44.83 1.71
N GLU A 3 45.82 -44.22 0.56
CA GLU A 3 45.75 -44.86 -0.79
C GLU A 3 44.72 -46.02 -0.81
N LEU A 4 43.71 -46.18 -1.68
CA LEU A 4 43.50 -46.03 -3.14
C LEU A 4 41.97 -46.07 -3.42
N TYR A 5 41.38 -45.38 -4.41
CA TYR A 5 41.29 -45.65 -5.87
C TYR A 5 40.43 -46.86 -6.31
N ALA A 6 39.29 -46.58 -6.97
CA ALA A 6 38.65 -47.31 -8.10
C ALA A 6 37.27 -46.63 -8.39
N SER A 7 36.95 -45.90 -9.48
CA SER A 7 37.00 -46.13 -10.94
C SER A 7 36.05 -47.23 -11.46
N ARG A 8 34.98 -46.82 -12.18
CA ARG A 8 34.57 -47.25 -13.55
C ARG A 8 33.19 -46.68 -13.94
N THR A 9 33.12 -45.75 -14.92
CA THR A 9 32.64 -45.91 -16.34
C THR A 9 31.17 -46.32 -16.48
N GLY A 10 30.30 -45.73 -17.30
CA GLY A 10 30.39 -44.75 -18.39
C GLY A 10 29.29 -45.09 -19.42
N ALA A 11 28.56 -44.09 -19.94
CA ALA A 11 27.87 -44.17 -21.24
C ALA A 11 27.38 -42.78 -21.66
N ALA A 12 28.04 -42.22 -22.67
CA ALA A 12 27.60 -41.06 -23.43
C ALA A 12 26.93 -41.53 -24.71
N ALA A 13 25.85 -40.88 -25.13
CA ALA A 13 25.31 -40.97 -26.48
C ALA A 13 25.09 -39.55 -27.03
N ARG A 14 25.74 -39.27 -28.16
CA ARG A 14 25.69 -38.04 -28.93
C ARG A 14 24.68 -38.19 -30.07
N VAL A 15 23.95 -37.09 -30.31
CA VAL A 15 23.63 -36.46 -31.62
C VAL A 15 22.88 -37.28 -32.67
N GLU A 16 21.70 -36.79 -33.05
CA GLU A 16 21.37 -36.68 -34.47
C GLU A 16 20.59 -35.39 -34.79
N SER A 17 21.18 -34.60 -35.66
CA SER A 17 20.59 -33.43 -36.31
C SER A 17 19.99 -33.84 -37.65
N ARG A 18 18.79 -33.38 -37.98
CA ARG A 18 18.32 -33.32 -39.38
C ARG A 18 17.82 -31.93 -39.74
N ARG A 19 18.54 -31.31 -40.68
CA ARG A 19 18.12 -30.17 -41.50
C ARG A 19 17.33 -30.68 -42.71
N GLY A 20 16.31 -29.93 -43.11
CA GLY A 20 15.69 -29.95 -44.46
C GLY A 20 14.83 -28.69 -44.60
N ARG A 21 15.40 -27.58 -45.09
CA ARG A 21 15.21 -26.96 -46.41
C ARG A 21 13.78 -26.52 -46.76
N ASP A 22 13.61 -25.19 -46.75
CA ASP A 22 12.90 -24.31 -47.68
C ASP A 22 11.75 -24.84 -48.54
N ARG A 23 10.63 -24.09 -48.54
CA ARG A 23 10.14 -23.41 -49.74
C ARG A 23 9.16 -22.27 -49.43
N ARG A 24 9.38 -21.17 -50.14
CA ARG A 24 8.58 -19.95 -50.28
C ARG A 24 7.19 -20.25 -50.85
N GLY A 25 6.20 -19.43 -50.51
CA GLY A 25 4.95 -19.36 -51.27
C GLY A 25 3.81 -18.70 -50.50
N ASP A 26 3.80 -17.37 -50.47
CA ASP A 26 2.56 -16.58 -50.44
C ASP A 26 2.47 -15.95 -51.84
N PRO A 27 1.31 -15.97 -52.53
CA PRO A 27 0.43 -14.81 -52.40
C PRO A 27 -1.08 -15.08 -52.55
N ALA A 28 -1.85 -14.25 -51.83
CA ALA A 28 -3.06 -13.54 -52.26
C ALA A 28 -4.34 -14.30 -52.70
N GLY A 29 -5.39 -14.13 -51.90
CA GLY A 29 -6.67 -13.54 -52.39
C GLY A 29 -7.92 -14.43 -52.43
N VAL A 30 -9.08 -13.76 -52.31
CA VAL A 30 -10.49 -14.23 -52.43
C VAL A 30 -11.11 -14.71 -51.10
N ARG A 31 -11.82 -13.86 -50.34
CA ARG A 31 -13.21 -13.34 -50.42
C ARG A 31 -14.29 -14.27 -49.81
N ASP A 32 -15.06 -13.64 -48.93
CA ASP A 32 -16.47 -13.82 -48.53
C ASP A 32 -17.04 -15.20 -48.16
N GLY A 33 -17.69 -15.24 -46.99
CA GLY A 33 -18.56 -16.33 -46.54
C GLY A 33 -19.05 -16.08 -45.12
N GLY A 34 -20.05 -15.21 -44.97
CA GLY A 34 -20.74 -15.01 -43.71
C GLY A 34 -21.67 -16.19 -43.37
N HIS A 35 -21.73 -16.57 -42.09
CA HIS A 35 -22.89 -17.26 -41.52
C HIS A 35 -23.14 -16.83 -40.06
N HIS A 36 -24.43 -16.74 -39.78
CA HIS A 36 -25.11 -16.23 -38.59
C HIS A 36 -25.24 -17.26 -37.45
N ALA A 37 -25.70 -16.72 -36.30
CA ALA A 37 -26.34 -17.35 -35.13
C ALA A 37 -25.39 -17.72 -33.97
N GLY A 38 -25.66 -17.38 -32.69
CA GLY A 38 -26.91 -16.90 -32.09
C GLY A 38 -26.67 -16.18 -30.75
N ARG A 39 -27.63 -15.30 -30.43
CA ARG A 39 -27.76 -14.54 -29.18
C ARG A 39 -28.23 -15.47 -28.05
N ALA A 40 -27.65 -15.29 -26.86
CA ALA A 40 -28.31 -15.66 -25.60
C ALA A 40 -28.58 -14.36 -24.80
N SER A 41 -29.86 -14.01 -24.74
CA SER A 41 -30.53 -13.21 -23.70
C SER A 41 -30.06 -13.62 -22.30
N GLY A 42 -29.79 -12.75 -21.32
CA GLY A 42 -30.49 -11.51 -20.98
C GLY A 42 -31.17 -11.67 -19.61
N LEU A 43 -30.42 -11.92 -18.53
CA LEU A 43 -30.93 -11.80 -17.16
C LEU A 43 -30.75 -10.35 -16.70
N ARG A 44 -31.69 -9.50 -17.15
CA ARG A 44 -31.78 -8.08 -16.79
C ARG A 44 -33.14 -7.74 -16.18
N ASP A 45 -33.75 -8.67 -15.45
CA ASP A 45 -35.04 -8.43 -14.78
C ASP A 45 -35.13 -9.09 -13.40
N LEU A 46 -34.31 -8.61 -12.44
CA LEU A 46 -34.55 -8.83 -11.00
C LEU A 46 -34.13 -7.60 -10.14
N LEU A 47 -34.48 -6.37 -10.55
CA LEU A 47 -34.30 -5.16 -9.72
C LEU A 47 -35.46 -4.16 -9.87
N PRO A 48 -35.99 -3.56 -8.78
CA PRO A 48 -37.12 -2.63 -8.81
C PRO A 48 -36.77 -1.22 -9.33
N ALA A 49 -37.83 -0.44 -9.63
CA ALA A 49 -37.91 0.50 -10.75
C ALA A 49 -37.21 1.89 -10.71
N PRO A 50 -36.63 2.47 -9.63
CA PRO A 50 -36.16 3.85 -9.74
C PRO A 50 -34.75 4.04 -10.34
N LEU A 51 -34.01 3.00 -10.73
CA LEU A 51 -32.61 3.13 -11.19
C LEU A 51 -32.36 2.96 -12.70
N ARG A 52 -33.39 2.96 -13.56
CA ARG A 52 -33.23 2.79 -15.03
C ARG A 52 -32.81 4.04 -15.82
N ARG A 53 -32.22 5.09 -15.22
CA ARG A 53 -31.77 6.29 -15.96
C ARG A 53 -30.39 6.81 -15.56
N VAL A 54 -29.34 6.09 -15.93
CA VAL A 54 -28.03 6.69 -16.30
C VAL A 54 -27.42 5.85 -17.43
N ARG A 55 -27.16 6.45 -18.60
CA ARG A 55 -26.49 5.80 -19.75
C ARG A 55 -24.98 5.79 -19.53
N ALA A 56 -24.35 4.63 -19.73
CA ALA A 56 -22.89 4.49 -19.78
C ALA A 56 -22.36 4.93 -21.16
N HIS A 57 -21.48 5.93 -21.19
CA HIS A 57 -20.66 6.26 -22.35
C HIS A 57 -19.18 6.18 -21.95
N GLY A 58 -18.52 5.08 -22.35
CA GLY A 58 -17.06 4.96 -22.38
C GLY A 58 -16.63 4.48 -23.76
N ARG A 59 -16.24 5.39 -24.65
CA ARG A 59 -15.53 5.03 -25.89
C ARG A 59 -14.03 5.20 -25.67
N GLN A 60 -13.30 4.14 -26.00
CA GLN A 60 -11.84 4.07 -26.08
C GLN A 60 -11.30 5.17 -27.00
N ARG A 61 -10.24 5.89 -26.59
CA ARG A 61 -9.49 6.80 -27.46
C ARG A 61 -8.30 6.05 -28.04
N GLY A 62 -8.29 5.89 -29.37
CA GLY A 62 -7.16 5.35 -30.13
C GLY A 62 -5.99 6.34 -30.24
N ARG A 63 -4.80 5.79 -30.53
CA ARG A 63 -3.53 6.51 -30.76
C ARG A 63 -3.65 7.57 -31.88
N PRO A 64 -2.96 8.72 -31.77
CA PRO A 64 -2.87 9.69 -32.88
C PRO A 64 -1.75 9.35 -33.88
N PRO A 65 -1.88 9.76 -35.16
CA PRO A 65 -0.85 9.61 -36.20
C PRO A 65 0.21 10.75 -36.15
N PRO A 66 1.35 10.64 -36.87
CA PRO A 66 2.46 11.58 -36.73
C PRO A 66 2.22 12.93 -37.44
N ALA A 67 2.89 13.97 -36.96
CA ALA A 67 2.70 15.37 -37.32
C ALA A 67 3.25 15.73 -38.71
N GLY A 68 2.43 16.42 -39.51
CA GLY A 68 2.82 17.15 -40.72
C GLY A 68 2.67 18.66 -40.52
N HIS A 69 3.60 19.42 -41.10
CA HIS A 69 3.75 20.87 -40.99
C HIS A 69 2.53 21.70 -41.46
N GLY A 70 2.30 22.84 -40.81
CA GLY A 70 1.85 24.05 -41.51
C GLY A 70 0.63 24.80 -40.97
N ARG A 71 0.92 26.02 -40.48
CA ARG A 71 0.09 27.24 -40.45
C ARG A 71 -0.94 27.46 -39.32
N ARG A 72 -0.81 28.67 -38.78
CA ARG A 72 -1.57 29.33 -37.71
C ARG A 72 -3.04 29.54 -38.08
N ALA A 73 -3.94 29.30 -37.13
CA ALA A 73 -5.26 29.97 -37.07
C ALA A 73 -5.80 30.05 -35.63
N GLY A 74 -6.08 31.28 -35.20
CA GLY A 74 -7.10 31.72 -34.23
C GLY A 74 -7.30 30.95 -32.91
N ARG A 75 -6.84 31.54 -31.79
CA ARG A 75 -7.34 31.19 -30.44
C ARG A 75 -8.80 31.68 -30.30
N ARG A 76 -9.75 30.76 -30.15
CA ARG A 76 -11.11 31.04 -29.64
C ARG A 76 -11.21 30.47 -28.22
N ALA A 77 -11.53 31.34 -27.25
CA ALA A 77 -11.63 30.96 -25.84
C ALA A 77 -12.78 29.96 -25.61
N VAL A 78 -12.46 28.82 -24.99
CA VAL A 78 -13.45 27.82 -24.57
C VAL A 78 -13.97 28.23 -23.19
N ARG A 79 -15.30 28.43 -23.10
CA ARG A 79 -16.03 28.82 -21.89
C ARG A 79 -16.03 27.64 -20.89
N ALA A 80 -15.54 27.87 -19.67
CA ALA A 80 -15.55 26.86 -18.61
C ALA A 80 -16.99 26.55 -18.14
N LEU A 81 -17.39 25.27 -18.17
CA LEU A 81 -18.58 24.80 -17.46
C LEU A 81 -18.28 24.82 -15.96
N ARG A 82 -18.93 25.73 -15.22
CA ARG A 82 -18.97 25.69 -13.75
C ARG A 82 -19.97 24.63 -13.32
N VAL A 83 -19.48 23.51 -12.78
CA VAL A 83 -20.30 22.59 -11.99
C VAL A 83 -20.26 23.07 -10.54
N ARG A 84 -21.41 23.47 -9.99
CA ARG A 84 -21.54 23.81 -8.56
C ARG A 84 -21.62 22.51 -7.74
N PRO A 85 -20.97 22.41 -6.57
CA PRO A 85 -21.24 21.33 -5.63
C PRO A 85 -22.58 21.57 -4.93
N ALA A 86 -23.34 20.50 -4.70
CA ALA A 86 -24.55 20.53 -3.90
C ALA A 86 -24.21 20.90 -2.44
N ARG A 87 -24.87 21.92 -1.90
CA ARG A 87 -24.77 22.29 -0.48
C ARG A 87 -25.68 21.38 0.34
N LEU A 88 -25.13 20.73 1.37
CA LEU A 88 -25.91 20.10 2.44
C LEU A 88 -26.64 21.19 3.26
N PRO A 89 -27.90 20.98 3.67
CA PRO A 89 -28.64 21.98 4.44
C PRO A 89 -28.18 21.96 5.91
N VAL A 90 -27.52 23.04 6.34
CA VAL A 90 -27.33 23.36 7.75
C VAL A 90 -28.62 24.04 8.24
N ARG A 91 -29.25 23.48 9.28
CA ARG A 91 -30.40 24.11 9.95
C ARG A 91 -29.94 25.40 10.65
N SER A 92 -30.63 26.50 10.35
CA SER A 92 -30.41 27.82 10.94
C SER A 92 -31.18 28.02 12.25
N SER A 93 -30.54 28.74 13.16
CA SER A 93 -31.00 29.16 14.50
C SER A 93 -32.12 30.23 14.50
N VAL A 94 -32.86 30.25 15.60
CA VAL A 94 -34.05 31.06 15.98
C VAL A 94 -33.73 32.58 16.11
N PRO A 95 -34.71 33.52 15.98
CA PRO A 95 -34.42 34.94 15.74
C PRO A 95 -34.27 35.83 16.99
N ASN A 96 -33.58 36.96 16.76
CA ASN A 96 -33.17 38.03 17.69
C ASN A 96 -34.31 38.72 18.47
N HIS A 97 -34.00 39.09 19.72
CA HIS A 97 -34.60 40.22 20.43
C HIS A 97 -33.54 41.29 20.77
N THR A 98 -34.03 42.53 20.81
CA THR A 98 -33.42 43.88 20.77
C THR A 98 -32.53 44.25 21.97
N PRO A 99 -31.60 45.22 21.86
CA PRO A 99 -30.66 45.55 22.94
C PRO A 99 -31.16 46.66 23.87
N ALA A 100 -30.95 46.51 25.18
CA ALA A 100 -31.11 47.57 26.16
C ALA A 100 -29.76 47.94 26.78
N ARG A 101 -29.52 49.26 26.89
CA ARG A 101 -28.33 49.94 27.42
C ARG A 101 -28.21 49.80 28.93
N HIS A 102 -26.99 49.70 29.48
CA HIS A 102 -26.65 50.25 30.81
C HIS A 102 -25.14 50.60 30.93
N PRO A 103 -24.77 51.53 31.82
CA PRO A 103 -23.53 52.33 31.72
C PRO A 103 -22.35 51.75 32.51
N ALA A 104 -21.16 52.29 32.21
CA ALA A 104 -19.90 52.03 32.90
C ALA A 104 -19.86 52.67 34.31
N LEU A 105 -19.08 52.07 35.23
CA LEU A 105 -18.06 52.74 36.07
C LEU A 105 -17.32 51.78 37.04
N ALA A 106 -16.00 51.99 37.10
CA ALA A 106 -15.07 51.90 38.24
C ALA A 106 -14.72 50.56 38.94
N GLY A 107 -13.50 50.06 38.65
CA GLY A 107 -12.35 49.96 39.57
C GLY A 107 -12.41 49.11 40.85
N CYS A 108 -11.62 48.01 40.89
CA CYS A 108 -10.61 47.71 41.94
C CYS A 108 -9.88 46.37 41.67
N ALA A 109 -8.60 46.33 42.05
CA ALA A 109 -7.66 45.21 41.91
C ALA A 109 -7.96 44.03 42.89
N PRO A 110 -7.40 42.81 42.68
CA PRO A 110 -7.84 41.61 43.38
C PRO A 110 -7.12 41.44 44.72
N THR A 111 -7.88 41.09 45.76
CA THR A 111 -7.34 40.53 47.01
C THR A 111 -7.54 39.02 46.99
N VAL A 112 -6.42 38.29 47.07
CA VAL A 112 -6.39 36.84 47.25
C VAL A 112 -6.92 36.52 48.65
N ARG A 113 -8.04 35.78 48.72
CA ARG A 113 -8.48 35.11 49.95
C ARG A 113 -8.68 33.61 49.66
N ARG A 114 -7.89 32.80 50.36
CA ARG A 114 -8.09 31.36 50.54
C ARG A 114 -9.46 31.11 51.15
N VAL A 115 -10.22 30.21 50.54
CA VAL A 115 -11.43 29.55 51.06
C VAL A 115 -11.23 28.07 50.71
N SER A 116 -10.61 27.29 51.60
CA SER A 116 -11.24 26.37 52.55
C SER A 116 -12.07 25.27 51.88
N GLU A 117 -11.70 24.03 52.22
CA GLU A 117 -12.30 22.77 51.80
C GLU A 117 -13.82 22.82 51.85
N GLY A 118 -14.42 22.70 50.67
CA GLY A 118 -15.85 22.56 50.48
C GLY A 118 -16.06 21.56 49.37
N THR A 119 -16.69 20.44 49.72
CA THR A 119 -17.16 19.36 48.86
C THR A 119 -17.79 19.91 47.58
N MET A 120 -17.08 19.81 46.45
CA MET A 120 -17.64 20.15 45.14
C MET A 120 -18.36 18.93 44.60
N ALA A 121 -19.68 19.02 44.66
CA ALA A 121 -20.60 18.16 43.95
C ALA A 121 -20.21 18.04 42.48
N ASP A 122 -20.18 16.79 42.03
CA ASP A 122 -19.98 16.35 40.66
C ASP A 122 -21.04 17.00 39.75
N GLY A 123 -20.59 17.84 38.82
CA GLY A 123 -21.46 18.85 38.22
C GLY A 123 -20.93 19.44 36.92
N SER A 124 -20.31 18.63 36.06
CA SER A 124 -20.27 18.91 34.63
C SER A 124 -20.57 17.64 33.87
N GLY A 125 -21.87 17.31 33.79
CA GLY A 125 -22.35 16.23 32.95
C GLY A 125 -21.88 16.45 31.53
N LEU A 126 -20.94 15.60 31.08
CA LEU A 126 -20.65 15.40 29.67
C LEU A 126 -21.99 15.24 28.95
N SER A 127 -22.20 16.00 27.88
CA SER A 127 -23.45 16.01 27.13
C SER A 127 -23.90 14.57 26.85
N GLY A 128 -25.22 14.32 26.81
CA GLY A 128 -25.73 12.97 26.51
C GLY A 128 -25.09 12.37 25.25
N GLU A 129 -24.74 13.21 24.27
CA GLU A 129 -23.99 12.84 23.08
C GLU A 129 -22.55 12.41 23.37
N MET A 130 -21.82 13.11 24.24
CA MET A 130 -20.46 12.72 24.63
C MET A 130 -20.43 11.39 25.38
N ARG A 131 -21.43 11.12 26.24
CA ARG A 131 -21.58 9.80 26.88
C ARG A 131 -21.88 8.70 25.87
N VAL A 132 -22.71 8.98 24.87
CA VAL A 132 -23.00 8.04 23.77
C VAL A 132 -21.74 7.76 22.93
N ILE A 133 -20.91 8.77 22.68
CA ILE A 133 -19.63 8.62 22.00
C ILE A 133 -18.67 7.79 22.85
N GLU A 134 -18.50 8.10 24.13
CA GLU A 134 -17.62 7.33 25.03
C GLU A 134 -18.09 5.88 25.20
N ASP A 135 -19.39 5.63 25.23
CA ASP A 135 -19.94 4.28 25.27
C ASP A 135 -19.75 3.55 23.94
N ALA A 136 -19.93 4.23 22.80
CA ALA A 136 -19.63 3.69 21.48
C ALA A 136 -18.14 3.40 21.32
N GLU A 137 -17.26 4.25 21.86
CA GLU A 137 -15.82 4.05 21.90
C GLU A 137 -15.43 2.91 22.85
N ARG A 138 -16.02 2.80 24.04
CA ARG A 138 -15.80 1.66 24.95
C ARG A 138 -16.27 0.34 24.34
N ARG A 139 -17.43 0.34 23.67
CA ARG A 139 -17.97 -0.84 22.99
C ARG A 139 -17.21 -1.15 21.69
N GLY A 140 -16.66 -0.13 21.04
CA GLY A 140 -15.88 -0.23 19.81
C GLY A 140 -14.42 -0.63 20.04
N ARG A 141 -13.86 -0.34 21.22
CA ARG A 141 -12.60 -0.92 21.70
C ARG A 141 -12.84 -2.39 22.06
N GLY A 142 -12.86 -3.25 21.05
CA GLY A 142 -12.73 -4.69 21.26
C GLY A 142 -11.41 -5.00 21.97
N GLY A 143 -11.29 -6.17 22.62
CA GLY A 143 -10.04 -6.60 23.26
C GLY A 143 -8.84 -6.70 22.30
N ARG A 144 -9.10 -6.62 20.99
CA ARG A 144 -8.13 -6.63 19.91
C ARG A 144 -7.74 -5.24 19.40
N TRP A 145 -8.27 -4.15 19.97
CA TRP A 145 -7.95 -2.79 19.53
C TRP A 145 -7.03 -2.06 20.53
N PRO A 146 -5.93 -1.42 20.10
CA PRO A 146 -5.37 -1.45 18.73
C PRO A 146 -4.71 -2.80 18.39
N PHE A 147 -4.88 -3.29 17.16
CA PHE A 147 -4.51 -4.67 16.79
C PHE A 147 -3.01 -4.93 16.73
N TRP A 148 -2.23 -3.89 16.46
CA TRP A 148 -0.78 -4.00 16.54
C TRP A 148 -0.32 -4.40 17.95
N ARG A 149 -1.04 -4.08 19.04
CA ARG A 149 -0.60 -4.43 20.41
C ARG A 149 -0.48 -5.94 20.64
N PRO A 150 -1.54 -6.75 20.45
CA PRO A 150 -1.42 -8.20 20.60
C PRO A 150 -0.53 -8.82 19.52
N ALA A 151 -0.56 -8.32 18.28
CA ALA A 151 0.32 -8.79 17.22
C ALA A 151 1.81 -8.57 17.54
N TYR A 152 2.16 -7.48 18.25
CA TYR A 152 3.54 -7.21 18.69
C TYR A 152 3.93 -7.89 19.99
N ALA A 153 3.00 -8.02 20.95
CA ALA A 153 3.28 -8.67 22.22
C ALA A 153 3.54 -10.18 22.06
N HIS A 154 2.99 -10.79 21.00
CA HIS A 154 3.02 -12.23 20.77
C HIS A 154 3.48 -12.65 19.36
N GLY A 155 3.91 -11.70 18.52
CA GLY A 155 4.26 -11.93 17.11
C GLY A 155 5.61 -12.59 16.86
N ASP A 156 5.87 -12.92 15.60
CA ASP A 156 7.17 -13.43 15.13
C ASP A 156 8.05 -12.23 14.73
N PRO A 157 9.15 -11.93 15.45
CA PRO A 157 9.96 -10.76 15.13
C PRO A 157 10.65 -10.91 13.77
N LEU A 158 10.76 -9.80 13.04
CA LEU A 158 11.50 -9.79 11.79
C LEU A 158 12.99 -10.12 12.00
N PRO A 159 13.62 -10.86 11.06
CA PRO A 159 15.03 -11.20 11.16
C PRO A 159 15.90 -9.93 11.15
N LYS A 160 17.06 -10.00 11.81
CA LYS A 160 18.05 -8.93 11.70
C LYS A 160 18.73 -9.00 10.33
N LEU A 161 18.61 -7.94 9.54
CA LEU A 161 19.32 -7.79 8.27
C LEU A 161 20.69 -7.18 8.58
N THR A 162 21.76 -7.92 8.31
CA THR A 162 23.13 -7.51 8.66
C THR A 162 23.96 -7.30 7.40
N CYS A 163 24.56 -6.11 7.27
CA CYS A 163 25.51 -5.81 6.20
C CYS A 163 26.73 -6.73 6.28
N GLN A 164 26.98 -7.49 5.21
CA GLN A 164 28.12 -8.43 5.13
C GLN A 164 29.38 -7.80 4.51
N VAL A 165 29.24 -6.62 3.92
CA VAL A 165 30.36 -5.92 3.28
C VAL A 165 30.89 -4.80 4.17
N SER A 166 32.20 -4.60 4.14
CA SER A 166 32.82 -3.43 4.76
C SER A 166 32.47 -2.18 3.95
N ARG A 167 32.05 -1.12 4.65
CA ARG A 167 31.69 0.17 4.06
C ARG A 167 32.08 1.32 4.98
N PRO A 168 32.29 2.54 4.45
CA PRO A 168 32.49 3.71 5.30
C PRO A 168 31.29 3.94 6.22
N ALA A 169 31.57 4.44 7.43
CA ALA A 169 30.54 4.80 8.41
C ALA A 169 30.04 6.23 8.13
N TYR A 170 29.12 6.36 7.17
CA TYR A 170 28.42 7.62 6.93
C TYR A 170 27.31 7.85 7.95
N ARG A 171 27.11 9.11 8.31
CA ARG A 171 25.99 9.55 9.15
C ARG A 171 25.62 10.97 8.77
N PHE A 172 24.37 11.17 8.34
CA PHE A 172 23.84 12.46 7.91
C PHE A 172 22.53 12.75 8.65
N ASP A 173 22.41 13.94 9.23
CA ASP A 173 21.19 14.43 9.88
C ASP A 173 20.40 15.40 8.98
N GLU A 174 19.23 15.81 9.43
CA GLU A 174 18.36 16.75 8.73
C GLU A 174 19.04 18.12 8.54
N GLY A 175 18.99 18.64 7.32
CA GLY A 175 19.55 19.95 6.96
C GLY A 175 21.07 19.95 6.68
N GLU A 176 21.77 18.85 6.92
CA GLU A 176 23.18 18.73 6.57
C GLU A 176 23.39 18.66 5.05
N PRO A 177 24.51 19.21 4.52
CA PRO A 177 24.84 19.08 3.11
C PRO A 177 25.09 17.61 2.75
N LEU A 178 24.33 17.11 1.78
CA LEU A 178 24.43 15.74 1.30
C LEU A 178 25.22 15.70 -0.02
N PRO A 179 26.11 14.71 -0.23
CA PRO A 179 26.71 14.47 -1.55
C PRO A 179 25.63 14.25 -2.62
N ASP A 180 25.88 14.71 -3.85
CA ASP A 180 24.87 14.67 -4.92
C ASP A 180 24.37 13.25 -5.21
N GLU A 181 25.28 12.28 -5.39
CA GLU A 181 24.90 10.87 -5.62
C GLU A 181 24.08 10.31 -4.46
N TYR A 182 24.44 10.65 -3.22
CA TYR A 182 23.70 10.22 -2.02
C TYR A 182 22.28 10.76 -2.02
N LYS A 183 22.14 12.08 -2.25
CA LYS A 183 20.83 12.75 -2.30
C LYS A 183 19.95 12.19 -3.42
N GLU A 184 20.51 11.95 -4.60
CA GLU A 184 19.81 11.33 -5.73
C GLU A 184 19.31 9.93 -5.40
N LEU A 185 20.14 9.09 -4.76
CA LEU A 185 19.76 7.74 -4.32
C LEU A 185 18.65 7.78 -3.27
N LEU A 186 18.74 8.67 -2.28
CA LEU A 186 17.73 8.82 -1.24
C LEU A 186 16.38 9.30 -1.82
N ILE A 187 16.38 10.30 -2.71
CA ILE A 187 15.16 10.74 -3.42
C ILE A 187 14.59 9.62 -4.29
N LYS A 188 15.44 8.84 -4.96
CA LYS A 188 15.03 7.67 -5.74
C LYS A 188 14.33 6.64 -4.87
N MET A 189 14.87 6.35 -3.68
CA MET A 189 14.24 5.43 -2.73
C MET A 189 12.86 5.93 -2.30
N LEU A 190 12.75 7.18 -1.83
CA LEU A 190 11.47 7.79 -1.44
C LEU A 190 10.44 7.87 -2.58
N ARG A 191 10.92 7.96 -3.83
CA ARG A 191 10.06 7.90 -5.02
C ARG A 191 9.47 6.51 -5.21
N HIS A 192 10.24 5.46 -4.95
CA HIS A 192 9.81 4.09 -5.08
C HIS A 192 8.82 3.69 -3.98
N GLU A 193 9.02 4.16 -2.74
CA GLU A 193 8.06 3.93 -1.65
C GLU A 193 6.70 4.54 -1.96
N GLY A 194 6.66 5.75 -2.54
CA GLY A 194 5.41 6.36 -3.03
C GLY A 194 4.43 6.81 -1.93
N GLU A 195 4.58 6.33 -0.69
CA GLU A 195 3.82 6.72 0.51
C GLU A 195 4.17 8.14 0.95
N ARG A 196 3.60 9.13 0.28
CA ARG A 196 3.78 10.55 0.64
C ARG A 196 2.42 11.23 0.62
N ALA A 197 2.13 12.04 1.63
CA ALA A 197 0.85 12.75 1.74
C ALA A 197 0.56 13.66 0.52
N GLY A 198 1.62 14.18 -0.13
CA GLY A 198 1.52 14.94 -1.38
C GLY A 198 1.37 14.11 -2.65
N ASN A 199 1.40 12.78 -2.58
CA ASN A 199 1.29 11.87 -3.72
C ASN A 199 -0.18 11.44 -3.91
N LYS A 200 -0.81 11.91 -5.00
CA LYS A 200 -2.23 11.58 -5.27
C LYS A 200 -2.44 10.09 -5.51
N SER A 201 -1.44 9.41 -6.07
CA SER A 201 -1.47 7.96 -6.27
C SER A 201 -1.59 7.19 -4.94
N PHE A 202 -0.98 7.68 -3.86
CA PHE A 202 -1.15 7.10 -2.51
C PHE A 202 -2.59 7.32 -1.99
N LEU A 203 -3.11 8.55 -2.07
CA LEU A 203 -4.48 8.84 -1.62
C LEU A 203 -5.53 8.04 -2.41
N GLY A 204 -5.32 7.81 -3.70
CA GLY A 204 -6.17 6.95 -4.52
C GLY A 204 -6.15 5.49 -4.10
N LEU A 205 -4.97 4.96 -3.75
CA LEU A 205 -4.84 3.61 -3.18
C LEU A 205 -5.59 3.50 -1.85
N MET A 206 -5.45 4.48 -0.96
CA MET A 206 -6.14 4.50 0.33
C MET A 206 -7.65 4.55 0.20
N ALA A 207 -8.18 5.38 -0.71
CA ALA A 207 -9.61 5.39 -1.03
C ALA A 207 -10.10 4.01 -1.50
N THR A 208 -9.34 3.36 -2.39
CA THR A 208 -9.67 2.01 -2.88
C THR A 208 -9.66 0.97 -1.75
N CYS A 209 -8.73 1.09 -0.80
CA CYS A 209 -8.67 0.22 0.38
C CYS A 209 -9.92 0.36 1.26
N LEU A 210 -10.46 1.58 1.42
CA LEU A 210 -11.71 1.81 2.15
C LEU A 210 -12.93 1.23 1.40
N ASP A 211 -13.01 1.46 0.08
CA ASP A 211 -14.10 0.92 -0.75
C ASP A 211 -14.15 -0.61 -0.69
N ILE A 212 -12.98 -1.27 -0.73
CA ILE A 212 -12.86 -2.73 -0.57
C ILE A 212 -13.35 -3.18 0.81
N ALA A 213 -12.98 -2.45 1.87
CA ALA A 213 -13.41 -2.75 3.23
C ALA A 213 -14.94 -2.71 3.34
N GLU A 214 -15.55 -1.66 2.78
CA GLU A 214 -17.00 -1.49 2.78
C GLU A 214 -17.69 -2.67 2.08
N ALA A 215 -17.20 -3.05 0.90
CA ALA A 215 -17.82 -4.01 0.00
C ALA A 215 -17.60 -5.48 0.40
N LEU A 216 -16.40 -5.84 0.88
CA LEU A 216 -15.98 -7.25 0.99
C LEU A 216 -15.82 -7.75 2.43
N PHE A 217 -15.63 -6.87 3.42
CA PHE A 217 -15.30 -7.32 4.78
C PHE A 217 -16.54 -7.80 5.53
N PRO A 218 -16.48 -9.00 6.16
CA PRO A 218 -17.68 -9.69 6.65
C PRO A 218 -18.20 -9.16 7.99
N THR A 219 -17.37 -8.48 8.79
CA THR A 219 -17.71 -8.07 10.16
C THR A 219 -17.37 -6.59 10.41
N ALA A 220 -18.07 -5.97 11.37
CA ALA A 220 -17.75 -4.61 11.81
C ALA A 220 -16.35 -4.54 12.44
N GLU A 221 -15.93 -5.60 13.13
CA GLU A 221 -14.58 -5.73 13.70
C GLU A 221 -13.50 -5.69 12.60
N ALA A 222 -13.64 -6.50 11.54
CA ALA A 222 -12.69 -6.49 10.43
C ALA A 222 -12.63 -5.11 9.73
N LYS A 223 -13.78 -4.45 9.58
CA LYS A 223 -13.86 -3.08 9.02
C LYS A 223 -13.17 -2.05 9.93
N LEU A 224 -13.29 -2.20 11.23
CA LEU A 224 -12.62 -1.34 12.20
C LEU A 224 -11.09 -1.53 12.13
N LEU A 225 -10.61 -2.78 12.08
CA LEU A 225 -9.17 -3.08 11.89
C LEU A 225 -8.61 -2.44 10.62
N LYS A 226 -9.35 -2.51 9.52
CA LYS A 226 -8.98 -1.86 8.26
C LYS A 226 -8.98 -0.33 8.34
N ALA A 227 -9.84 0.26 9.17
CA ALA A 227 -9.80 1.70 9.43
C ALA A 227 -8.56 2.12 10.25
N GLU A 228 -8.09 1.27 11.16
CA GLU A 228 -6.80 1.46 11.85
C GLU A 228 -5.65 1.52 10.85
N TYR A 229 -5.58 0.53 9.96
CA TYR A 229 -4.62 0.46 8.87
C TYR A 229 -4.58 1.78 8.08
N LEU A 230 -5.73 2.28 7.62
CA LEU A 230 -5.81 3.53 6.86
C LEU A 230 -5.27 4.75 7.64
N ALA A 231 -5.52 4.81 8.95
CA ALA A 231 -5.01 5.89 9.79
C ALA A 231 -3.48 5.83 9.95
N GLU A 232 -2.93 4.63 10.09
CA GLU A 232 -1.48 4.40 10.21
C GLU A 232 -0.76 4.65 8.90
N GLU A 233 -1.32 4.21 7.77
CA GLU A 233 -0.81 4.52 6.44
C GLU A 233 -0.74 6.02 6.17
N LEU A 234 -1.77 6.77 6.56
CA LEU A 234 -1.76 8.23 6.41
C LEU A 234 -0.67 8.87 7.29
N LYS A 235 -0.42 8.31 8.48
CA LYS A 235 0.69 8.73 9.35
C LYS A 235 2.04 8.45 8.68
N HIS A 236 2.26 7.28 8.08
CA HIS A 236 3.47 6.97 7.30
C HIS A 236 3.67 7.99 6.19
N ALA A 237 2.62 8.24 5.41
CA ALA A 237 2.64 9.19 4.31
C ALA A 237 3.00 10.62 4.76
N ILE A 238 2.59 11.05 5.96
CA ILE A 238 2.99 12.33 6.54
C ILE A 238 4.48 12.32 6.92
N MET A 239 4.97 11.25 7.54
CA MET A 239 6.38 11.13 7.95
C MET A 239 7.32 11.15 6.74
N PHE A 240 7.06 10.32 5.73
CA PHE A 240 7.83 10.30 4.48
C PHE A 240 7.71 11.62 3.71
N HIS A 241 6.56 12.29 3.74
CA HIS A 241 6.41 13.60 3.13
C HIS A 241 7.31 14.65 3.79
N ARG A 242 7.45 14.65 5.13
CA ARG A 242 8.38 15.55 5.84
C ARG A 242 9.83 15.32 5.42
N ILE A 243 10.26 14.06 5.36
CA ILE A 243 11.60 13.70 4.85
C ILE A 243 11.78 14.23 3.42
N ALA A 244 10.80 14.01 2.55
CA ALA A 244 10.86 14.47 1.16
C ALA A 244 10.94 16.00 1.04
N VAL A 245 10.21 16.75 1.87
CA VAL A 245 10.28 18.22 1.92
C VAL A 245 11.67 18.69 2.31
N GLY A 246 12.29 18.08 3.32
CA GLY A 246 13.64 18.42 3.77
C GLY A 246 14.73 18.18 2.71
N LEU A 247 14.52 17.19 1.83
CA LEU A 247 15.46 16.89 0.75
C LEU A 247 15.21 17.72 -0.52
N GLN A 248 13.94 17.79 -0.93
CA GLN A 248 13.52 18.43 -2.18
C GLN A 248 12.01 18.75 -2.16
N HIS A 249 11.68 20.03 -1.92
CA HIS A 249 10.30 20.50 -1.77
C HIS A 249 9.40 20.21 -2.98
N ASP A 250 9.88 20.38 -4.22
CA ASP A 250 9.07 20.12 -5.42
C ASP A 250 8.80 18.62 -5.64
N PHE A 251 9.72 17.76 -5.18
CA PHE A 251 9.52 16.32 -5.21
C PHE A 251 8.41 15.90 -4.25
N ALA A 252 8.36 16.48 -3.05
CA ALA A 252 7.37 16.14 -2.02
C ALA A 252 5.91 16.29 -2.48
N LEU A 253 5.65 17.24 -3.39
CA LEU A 253 4.33 17.53 -3.96
C LEU A 253 4.06 16.84 -5.31
N ARG A 254 5.05 16.11 -5.84
CA ARG A 254 4.96 15.47 -7.14
C ARG A 254 4.18 14.16 -7.03
N ASP A 255 3.13 14.05 -7.85
CA ASP A 255 2.41 12.80 -8.05
C ASP A 255 3.31 11.80 -8.79
N VAL A 256 3.50 10.64 -8.18
CA VAL A 256 4.34 9.56 -8.68
C VAL A 256 3.53 8.27 -8.58
N PRO A 257 3.13 7.69 -9.73
CA PRO A 257 2.43 6.41 -9.74
C PRO A 257 3.29 5.31 -9.11
N TYR A 258 2.64 4.38 -8.41
CA TYR A 258 3.31 3.17 -7.93
C TYR A 258 3.90 2.39 -9.11
N ALA A 259 5.22 2.22 -9.10
CA ALA A 259 5.92 1.50 -10.15
C ALA A 259 5.72 -0.02 -10.05
N HIS A 260 5.56 -0.55 -8.84
CA HIS A 260 5.38 -1.97 -8.61
C HIS A 260 3.98 -2.42 -9.03
N TYR A 261 3.93 -3.43 -9.89
CA TYR A 261 2.66 -3.93 -10.42
C TYR A 261 1.77 -4.60 -9.36
N ALA A 262 2.33 -5.00 -8.22
CA ALA A 262 1.59 -5.61 -7.11
C ALA A 262 0.48 -4.69 -6.58
N PHE A 263 0.72 -3.36 -6.54
CA PHE A 263 -0.27 -2.36 -6.15
C PHE A 263 -1.44 -2.21 -7.14
N HIS A 264 -1.30 -2.77 -8.35
CA HIS A 264 -2.30 -2.69 -9.42
C HIS A 264 -3.01 -4.02 -9.67
N LEU A 265 -2.69 -5.07 -8.88
CA LEU A 265 -3.38 -6.35 -8.99
C LEU A 265 -4.83 -6.21 -8.49
N PRO A 266 -5.81 -6.79 -9.20
CA PRO A 266 -7.20 -6.77 -8.73
C PRO A 266 -7.36 -7.47 -7.38
N ARG A 267 -8.02 -6.77 -6.45
CA ARG A 267 -8.47 -7.28 -5.16
C ARG A 267 -9.98 -7.48 -5.20
N GLU A 268 -10.42 -8.67 -5.58
CA GLU A 268 -11.83 -8.97 -5.87
C GLU A 268 -12.53 -9.72 -4.73
N THR A 269 -11.76 -10.26 -3.80
CA THR A 269 -12.26 -11.02 -2.65
C THR A 269 -11.61 -10.54 -1.35
N TRP A 270 -12.23 -10.83 -0.22
CA TRP A 270 -11.60 -10.57 1.09
C TRP A 270 -10.26 -11.32 1.24
N ALA A 271 -10.14 -12.51 0.63
CA ALA A 271 -8.89 -13.25 0.58
C ALA A 271 -7.80 -12.57 -0.25
N ASP A 272 -8.15 -11.81 -1.28
CA ASP A 272 -7.19 -10.99 -2.02
C ASP A 272 -6.64 -9.85 -1.18
N ASP A 273 -7.51 -9.14 -0.46
CA ASP A 273 -7.09 -8.05 0.42
C ASP A 273 -6.26 -8.58 1.60
N ALA A 274 -6.62 -9.75 2.14
CA ALA A 274 -5.84 -10.42 3.17
C ALA A 274 -4.42 -10.80 2.70
N TYR A 275 -4.26 -11.32 1.48
CA TYR A 275 -2.93 -11.58 0.89
C TYR A 275 -2.19 -10.29 0.55
N PHE A 276 -2.89 -9.26 0.07
CA PHE A 276 -2.28 -7.95 -0.16
C PHE A 276 -1.62 -7.48 1.13
N HIS A 277 -2.31 -7.46 2.26
CA HIS A 277 -1.72 -7.04 3.52
C HIS A 277 -0.65 -7.98 4.03
N PHE A 278 -0.93 -9.29 4.07
CA PHE A 278 0.03 -10.27 4.55
C PHE A 278 1.36 -10.18 3.79
N PHE A 279 1.34 -9.93 2.48
CA PHE A 279 2.56 -9.91 1.67
C PHE A 279 3.13 -8.52 1.38
N VAL A 280 2.31 -7.56 0.96
CA VAL A 280 2.75 -6.24 0.47
C VAL A 280 3.21 -5.38 1.65
N ASP A 281 2.43 -5.31 2.72
CA ASP A 281 2.81 -4.54 3.92
C ASP A 281 4.01 -5.21 4.61
N LEU A 282 4.09 -6.55 4.59
CA LEU A 282 5.28 -7.26 5.08
C LEU A 282 6.53 -6.88 4.28
N ASN A 283 6.42 -6.66 2.97
CA ASN A 283 7.54 -6.14 2.19
C ASN A 283 7.94 -4.72 2.67
N GLY A 284 6.97 -3.87 3.00
CA GLY A 284 7.21 -2.57 3.66
C GLY A 284 7.95 -2.74 4.99
N ALA A 285 7.51 -3.66 5.85
CA ALA A 285 8.13 -3.97 7.13
C ALA A 285 9.59 -4.43 7.00
N PHE A 286 9.90 -5.28 6.01
CA PHE A 286 11.27 -5.73 5.73
C PHE A 286 12.19 -4.59 5.24
N HIS A 287 11.68 -3.68 4.40
CA HIS A 287 12.46 -2.50 4.01
C HIS A 287 12.66 -1.53 5.16
N ALA A 288 11.63 -1.29 5.97
CA ALA A 288 11.73 -0.49 7.18
C ALA A 288 12.74 -1.09 8.17
N ARG A 289 12.77 -2.42 8.32
CA ARG A 289 13.78 -3.13 9.11
C ARG A 289 15.19 -2.81 8.63
N ASP A 290 15.44 -2.87 7.32
CA ASP A 290 16.74 -2.58 6.71
C ASP A 290 17.17 -1.12 6.94
N TRP A 291 16.23 -0.19 6.82
CA TRP A 291 16.49 1.25 6.98
C TRP A 291 16.81 1.69 8.41
N ARG A 292 16.59 0.86 9.43
CA ARG A 292 17.01 1.16 10.80
C ARG A 292 18.50 1.38 10.94
N GLU A 293 19.27 0.77 10.04
CA GLU A 293 20.71 0.88 9.95
C GLU A 293 21.14 1.89 8.86
N SER A 294 20.20 2.72 8.38
CA SER A 294 20.46 3.73 7.36
C SER A 294 21.41 4.81 7.88
N SER A 295 22.34 5.23 7.04
CA SER A 295 23.20 6.38 7.26
C SER A 295 22.44 7.71 7.32
N TYR A 296 21.20 7.77 6.83
CA TYR A 296 20.36 8.96 6.96
C TYR A 296 19.54 8.89 8.26
N ILE A 297 19.95 9.65 9.27
CA ILE A 297 19.38 9.61 10.62
C ILE A 297 17.85 9.83 10.61
N PRO A 298 17.27 10.78 9.86
CA PRO A 298 15.82 10.99 9.87
C PRO A 298 15.04 9.77 9.37
N LEU A 299 15.57 9.08 8.36
CA LEU A 299 14.98 7.85 7.86
C LEU A 299 15.08 6.75 8.93
N ALA A 300 16.29 6.50 9.45
CA ALA A 300 16.51 5.45 10.47
C ALA A 300 15.64 5.62 11.72
N LYS A 301 15.46 6.85 12.20
CA LYS A 301 14.57 7.17 13.35
C LYS A 301 13.11 6.84 13.05
N MET A 302 12.62 7.17 11.86
CA MET A 302 11.25 6.88 11.43
C MET A 302 11.01 5.39 11.21
N SER A 303 12.02 4.69 10.67
CA SER A 303 11.94 3.28 10.28
C SER A 303 11.51 2.33 11.40
N ALA A 304 11.86 2.61 12.66
CA ALA A 304 11.39 1.78 13.78
C ALA A 304 9.87 1.85 13.99
N THR A 305 9.26 3.00 13.69
CA THR A 305 7.81 3.18 13.75
C THR A 305 7.12 2.55 12.54
N VAL A 306 7.71 2.66 11.36
CA VAL A 306 7.18 2.04 10.14
C VAL A 306 7.28 0.52 10.21
N GLU A 307 8.43 -0.05 10.59
CA GLU A 307 8.58 -1.50 10.84
C GLU A 307 7.52 -1.96 11.84
N ARG A 308 7.41 -1.20 12.93
CA ARG A 308 6.25 -1.06 13.82
C ARG A 308 4.93 -1.48 13.17
N ASP A 309 4.42 -0.54 12.42
CA ASP A 309 3.02 -0.55 12.02
C ASP A 309 2.80 -1.52 10.84
N GLU A 310 3.75 -1.59 9.89
CA GLU A 310 3.69 -2.47 8.70
C GLU A 310 3.65 -3.96 9.05
N LEU A 311 4.41 -4.41 10.07
CA LEU A 311 4.30 -5.79 10.53
C LEU A 311 2.92 -6.03 11.17
N GLY A 312 2.37 -5.04 11.87
CA GLY A 312 1.02 -5.11 12.43
C GLY A 312 -0.04 -5.27 11.33
N HIS A 313 0.11 -4.56 10.22
CA HIS A 313 -0.76 -4.67 9.05
C HIS A 313 -0.64 -6.03 8.37
N SER A 314 0.58 -6.55 8.23
CA SER A 314 0.81 -7.90 7.73
C SER A 314 0.15 -8.96 8.62
N GLU A 315 0.29 -8.86 9.95
CA GLU A 315 -0.35 -9.79 10.89
C GLU A 315 -1.88 -9.66 10.88
N MET A 316 -2.44 -8.46 10.62
CA MET A 316 -3.86 -8.30 10.37
C MET A 316 -4.29 -9.08 9.11
N GLY A 317 -3.56 -8.96 8.00
CA GLY A 317 -3.81 -9.76 6.80
C GLY A 317 -3.70 -11.27 7.06
N TYR A 318 -2.70 -11.69 7.82
CA TYR A 318 -2.50 -13.08 8.22
C TYR A 318 -3.62 -13.60 9.13
N HIS A 319 -4.13 -12.76 10.03
CA HIS A 319 -5.28 -13.06 10.88
C HIS A 319 -6.55 -13.30 10.05
N PHE A 320 -6.82 -12.43 9.07
CA PHE A 320 -7.93 -12.64 8.14
C PHE A 320 -7.77 -13.92 7.33
N LEU A 321 -6.55 -14.26 6.91
CA LEU A 321 -6.29 -15.54 6.25
C LEU A 321 -6.64 -16.74 7.13
N HIS A 322 -6.29 -16.71 8.44
CA HIS A 322 -6.68 -17.77 9.38
C HIS A 322 -8.20 -17.97 9.43
N GLU A 323 -8.97 -16.89 9.49
CA GLU A 323 -10.44 -16.96 9.45
C GLU A 323 -10.94 -17.54 8.12
N ILE A 324 -10.40 -17.07 7.00
CA ILE A 324 -10.80 -17.51 5.65
C ILE A 324 -10.53 -19.01 5.45
N VAL A 325 -9.37 -19.52 5.87
CA VAL A 325 -8.99 -20.92 5.64
C VAL A 325 -9.65 -21.89 6.62
N SER A 326 -10.39 -21.39 7.62
CA SER A 326 -11.20 -22.22 8.51
C SER A 326 -12.37 -22.90 7.78
N ASP A 327 -12.86 -22.30 6.69
CA ASP A 327 -13.83 -22.90 5.78
C ASP A 327 -13.14 -23.55 4.55
N ARG A 328 -13.74 -24.63 4.04
CA ARG A 328 -13.20 -25.38 2.88
C ARG A 328 -13.16 -24.55 1.60
N ARG A 329 -14.20 -23.74 1.32
CA ARG A 329 -14.24 -22.90 0.11
C ARG A 329 -13.23 -21.76 0.22
N GLY A 330 -13.13 -21.15 1.40
CA GLY A 330 -12.14 -20.12 1.69
C GLY A 330 -10.71 -20.64 1.55
N ARG A 331 -10.42 -21.85 2.07
CA ARG A 331 -9.13 -22.53 1.89
C ARG A 331 -8.76 -22.76 0.42
N GLU A 332 -9.69 -23.26 -0.39
CA GLU A 332 -9.43 -23.51 -1.81
C GLU A 332 -9.27 -22.20 -2.60
N LEU A 333 -10.04 -21.17 -2.27
CA LEU A 333 -9.85 -19.83 -2.84
C LEU A 333 -8.46 -19.29 -2.50
N ALA A 334 -8.09 -19.32 -1.22
CA ALA A 334 -6.79 -18.84 -0.74
C ALA A 334 -5.63 -19.60 -1.38
N ARG A 335 -5.76 -20.93 -1.56
CA ARG A 335 -4.76 -21.75 -2.25
C ARG A 335 -4.54 -21.30 -3.71
N ARG A 336 -5.62 -21.00 -4.44
CA ARG A 336 -5.50 -20.49 -5.82
C ARG A 336 -4.88 -19.10 -5.88
N LEU A 337 -5.24 -18.23 -4.94
CA LEU A 337 -4.75 -16.85 -4.89
C LEU A 337 -3.25 -16.76 -4.55
N LEU A 338 -2.65 -17.77 -3.92
CA LEU A 338 -1.19 -17.84 -3.72
C LEU A 338 -0.43 -17.74 -5.05
N LEU A 339 -0.92 -18.37 -6.12
CA LEU A 339 -0.28 -18.32 -7.44
C LEU A 339 -0.25 -16.90 -8.03
N LYS A 340 -1.14 -16.02 -7.57
CA LYS A 340 -1.19 -14.60 -7.96
C LYS A 340 -0.28 -13.75 -7.06
N TRP A 341 -0.45 -13.86 -5.75
CA TRP A 341 0.13 -12.92 -4.80
C TRP A 341 1.57 -13.24 -4.40
N TYR A 342 1.92 -14.52 -4.31
CA TYR A 342 3.26 -14.95 -3.90
C TYR A 342 4.38 -14.48 -4.85
N PRO A 343 4.32 -14.72 -6.19
CA PRO A 343 5.35 -14.19 -7.09
C PRO A 343 5.37 -12.67 -7.14
N ALA A 344 4.20 -12.02 -7.01
CA ALA A 344 4.10 -10.56 -6.98
C ALA A 344 4.81 -9.95 -5.77
N ALA A 345 4.69 -10.58 -4.60
CA ALA A 345 5.40 -10.18 -3.40
C ALA A 345 6.92 -10.32 -3.53
N LEU A 346 7.40 -11.45 -4.05
CA LEU A 346 8.84 -11.67 -4.27
C LEU A 346 9.44 -10.68 -5.28
N ASP A 347 8.65 -10.26 -6.26
CA ASP A 347 9.01 -9.29 -7.29
C ASP A 347 9.11 -7.85 -6.78
N MET A 348 8.53 -7.53 -5.63
CA MET A 348 8.62 -6.19 -5.03
C MET A 348 10.06 -5.83 -4.64
N PHE A 349 10.88 -6.81 -4.26
CA PHE A 349 12.30 -6.59 -3.98
C PHE A 349 13.15 -6.26 -5.23
N GLY A 350 12.57 -6.36 -6.44
CA GLY A 350 13.26 -6.05 -7.70
C GLY A 350 14.28 -7.12 -8.12
N ARG A 351 15.06 -6.84 -9.16
CA ARG A 351 16.03 -7.80 -9.71
C ARG A 351 17.24 -8.00 -8.80
N SER A 352 17.79 -9.20 -8.79
CA SER A 352 18.98 -9.54 -8.01
C SER A 352 20.26 -8.89 -8.57
N ASP A 353 20.30 -8.63 -9.88
CA ASP A 353 21.42 -7.97 -10.59
C ASP A 353 21.31 -6.43 -10.66
N SER A 354 20.60 -5.81 -9.71
CA SER A 354 20.40 -4.36 -9.68
C SER A 354 21.71 -3.60 -9.53
N ARG A 355 22.06 -2.78 -10.54
CA ARG A 355 23.23 -1.89 -10.51
C ARG A 355 23.20 -0.83 -9.40
N ASN A 356 22.03 -0.55 -8.81
CA ASN A 356 21.89 0.44 -7.75
C ASN A 356 22.17 -0.15 -6.36
N ALA A 357 21.91 -1.45 -6.14
CA ALA A 357 22.01 -2.05 -4.82
C ALA A 357 23.41 -1.89 -4.20
N PRO A 358 24.53 -2.11 -4.93
CA PRO A 358 25.86 -1.86 -4.39
C PRO A 358 26.08 -0.41 -3.96
N LYS A 359 25.52 0.57 -4.68
CA LYS A 359 25.64 2.00 -4.35
C LYS A 359 24.86 2.35 -3.07
N PHE A 360 23.64 1.85 -2.94
CA PHE A 360 22.84 2.03 -1.72
C PHE A 360 23.55 1.46 -0.49
N ILE A 361 24.16 0.28 -0.63
CA ILE A 361 24.93 -0.35 0.44
C ILE A 361 26.19 0.45 0.75
N GLN A 362 26.97 0.83 -0.27
CA GLN A 362 28.19 1.62 -0.10
C GLN A 362 27.93 2.93 0.66
N TRP A 363 26.86 3.64 0.29
CA TRP A 363 26.44 4.87 0.95
C TRP A 363 25.80 4.65 2.32
N GLY A 364 25.43 3.41 2.64
CA GLY A 364 24.82 3.06 3.90
C GLY A 364 23.33 3.31 4.00
N LEU A 365 22.66 3.58 2.87
CA LEU A 365 21.21 3.76 2.82
C LEU A 365 20.45 2.44 3.00
N LYS A 366 21.07 1.32 2.63
CA LYS A 366 20.59 -0.06 2.81
C LYS A 366 21.69 -0.92 3.41
N SER A 367 21.34 -1.99 4.12
CA SER A 367 22.33 -2.94 4.67
C SER A 367 22.52 -4.16 3.79
N VAL A 368 21.49 -4.56 3.06
CA VAL A 368 21.50 -5.77 2.24
C VAL A 368 21.03 -5.51 0.81
N GLY A 369 21.41 -6.41 -0.10
CA GLY A 369 20.95 -6.37 -1.49
C GLY A 369 19.55 -6.96 -1.64
N ASN A 370 19.02 -6.85 -2.87
CA ASN A 370 17.67 -7.28 -3.21
C ASN A 370 17.47 -8.81 -3.06
N ALA A 371 18.51 -9.60 -3.32
CA ALA A 371 18.42 -11.07 -3.22
C ALA A 371 18.40 -11.51 -1.75
N GLU A 372 19.25 -10.92 -0.91
CA GLU A 372 19.39 -11.26 0.49
C GLU A 372 18.11 -10.91 1.28
N ILE A 373 17.56 -9.71 1.10
CA ILE A 373 16.31 -9.31 1.77
C ILE A 373 15.13 -10.17 1.30
N ARG A 374 15.04 -10.50 0.01
CA ARG A 374 14.01 -11.38 -0.54
C ARG A 374 14.09 -12.78 0.06
N GLN A 375 15.30 -13.32 0.22
CA GLN A 375 15.49 -14.63 0.83
C GLN A 375 15.04 -14.66 2.29
N ALA A 376 15.36 -13.60 3.06
CA ALA A 376 14.92 -13.45 4.44
C ALA A 376 13.37 -13.36 4.52
N TYR A 377 12.78 -12.54 3.65
CA TYR A 377 11.32 -12.40 3.51
C TYR A 377 10.65 -13.73 3.19
N LYS A 378 11.13 -14.42 2.14
CA LYS A 378 10.61 -15.72 1.71
C LYS A 378 10.64 -16.73 2.86
N THR A 379 11.76 -16.81 3.57
CA THR A 379 11.92 -17.74 4.70
C THR A 379 10.88 -17.49 5.79
N TYR A 380 10.58 -16.21 6.08
CA TYR A 380 9.54 -15.84 7.04
C TYR A 380 8.13 -16.20 6.52
N VAL A 381 7.82 -15.85 5.28
CA VAL A 381 6.53 -16.13 4.64
C VAL A 381 6.25 -17.63 4.55
N ASP A 382 7.23 -18.43 4.10
CA ASP A 382 7.08 -19.88 3.92
C ASP A 382 6.71 -20.57 5.24
N ARG A 383 7.34 -20.17 6.35
CA ARG A 383 7.00 -20.67 7.68
C ARG A 383 5.55 -20.38 8.05
N LYS A 384 5.06 -19.17 7.76
CA LYS A 384 3.66 -18.77 8.02
C LYS A 384 2.66 -19.49 7.09
N LEU A 385 3.01 -19.69 5.82
CA LEU A 385 2.17 -20.47 4.89
C LEU A 385 2.04 -21.92 5.35
N VAL A 386 3.15 -22.55 5.78
CA VAL A 386 3.12 -23.91 6.35
C VAL A 386 2.24 -23.96 7.60
N ALA A 387 2.29 -22.95 8.47
CA ALA A 387 1.43 -22.86 9.66
C ALA A 387 -0.07 -22.70 9.33
N LEU A 388 -0.42 -22.14 8.17
CA LEU A 388 -1.80 -22.11 7.64
C LEU A 388 -2.24 -23.44 7.00
N GLY A 389 -1.32 -24.41 6.87
CA GLY A 389 -1.53 -25.69 6.20
C GLY A 389 -1.44 -25.58 4.68
N PHE A 390 -0.65 -24.65 4.16
CA PHE A 390 -0.32 -24.56 2.73
C PHE A 390 1.10 -25.02 2.44
N GLU A 391 1.31 -25.57 1.25
CA GLU A 391 2.65 -25.77 0.70
C GLU A 391 3.12 -24.47 0.02
N PRO A 392 4.30 -23.94 0.37
CA PRO A 392 4.86 -22.76 -0.30
C PRO A 392 5.03 -22.99 -1.81
N PRO A 393 4.61 -22.03 -2.67
CA PRO A 393 4.82 -22.14 -4.11
C PRO A 393 6.30 -22.14 -4.50
N ASP A 394 6.62 -22.69 -5.68
CA ASP A 394 7.94 -22.54 -6.30
C ASP A 394 8.30 -21.05 -6.45
N GLU A 395 9.43 -20.66 -5.88
CA GLU A 395 9.91 -19.29 -5.83
C GLU A 395 10.20 -18.69 -7.21
N ARG A 396 10.41 -19.51 -8.24
CA ARG A 396 10.71 -19.03 -9.60
C ARG A 396 9.47 -18.96 -10.47
N ALA A 397 8.38 -19.60 -10.07
CA ALA A 397 7.17 -19.68 -10.86
C ALA A 397 6.50 -18.30 -10.98
N ASN A 398 6.15 -17.91 -12.21
CA ASN A 398 5.39 -16.69 -12.54
C ASN A 398 5.99 -15.36 -12.06
N ARG A 399 7.29 -15.34 -11.73
CA ARG A 399 8.03 -14.10 -11.42
C ARG A 399 8.43 -13.35 -12.69
N ARG A 400 8.33 -12.02 -12.64
CA ARG A 400 8.75 -11.07 -13.68
C ARG A 400 10.16 -10.54 -13.46
N PHE A 401 10.63 -10.55 -12.21
CA PHE A 401 11.99 -10.15 -11.86
C PHE A 401 12.69 -11.36 -11.23
N LEU A 402 13.96 -11.59 -11.53
CA LEU A 402 14.76 -12.64 -10.90
C LEU A 402 15.99 -12.02 -10.23
#